data_AF-A0A6B1DE90-F1
#
_entry.id   AF-A0A6B1DE90-F1
#
_cell.length_a   1.000
_cell.length_b   1.000
_cell.length_c   1.000
_cell.angle_alpha   90.00
_cell.angle_beta   90.00
_cell.angle_gamma   90.00
#
_symmetry.space_group_name_H-M   'P 1'
#
loop_
_entity.id
_entity.type
_entity.pdbx_description
1 polymer ?
#
loop_
_entity_poly.entity_id
_entity_poly.type
_entity_poly.pdbx_seq_one_letter_code
_entity_poly.pdbx_strand_id
1 'polypeptide(L)'
;MFSPPWQGLNPASNIDYRGNACDNPIVHDGHENGGTIESRITSQGQVSIPARIRRRLGLTKGSRIEWCERGEEVIVRRASTYSSLDIHRAVFSRPPPRKSLASLDEGIRSHMRRSHARR
;
A
#
# COMPACT_ATOMS: atom_id res chain seq x y z
N MET A 1 -6.03 7.72 40.53
CA MET A 1 -5.98 6.35 39.96
C MET A 1 -6.45 6.48 38.52
N PHE A 2 -5.52 6.58 37.56
CA PHE A 2 -5.85 6.77 36.14
C PHE A 2 -5.66 5.44 35.41
N SER A 3 -6.75 4.83 34.95
CA SER A 3 -6.70 3.68 34.05
C SER A 3 -6.43 4.15 32.62
N PRO A 4 -5.46 3.56 31.88
CA PRO A 4 -5.23 3.90 30.48
C PRO A 4 -6.35 3.36 29.56
N PRO A 5 -6.78 4.11 28.53
CA PRO A 5 -7.96 3.83 27.71
C PRO A 5 -7.80 2.71 26.66
N TRP A 6 -6.78 1.86 26.77
CA TRP A 6 -6.42 0.87 25.74
C TRP A 6 -6.77 -0.58 26.11
N GLN A 7 -7.39 -0.81 27.28
CA GLN A 7 -7.85 -2.13 27.71
C GLN A 7 -9.21 -2.45 27.07
N GLY A 8 -9.17 -2.86 25.80
CA GLY A 8 -10.35 -3.33 25.07
C GLY A 8 -10.07 -3.94 23.71
N LEU A 9 -8.85 -3.83 23.18
CA LEU A 9 -8.48 -4.45 21.90
C LEU A 9 -8.15 -5.92 22.11
N ASN A 10 -9.16 -6.76 21.90
CA ASN A 10 -9.07 -8.20 21.83
C ASN A 10 -8.11 -8.59 20.67
N PRO A 11 -6.94 -9.22 20.90
CA PRO A 11 -5.93 -9.45 19.87
C PRO A 11 -6.25 -10.62 18.91
N ALA A 12 -7.52 -11.03 18.80
CA ALA A 12 -7.94 -12.22 18.08
C ALA A 12 -8.97 -11.97 16.97
N SER A 13 -9.07 -10.75 16.43
CA SER A 13 -9.75 -10.57 15.14
C SER A 13 -8.79 -11.02 14.04
N ASN A 14 -8.92 -12.29 13.66
CA ASN A 14 -8.47 -12.90 12.42
C ASN A 14 -8.48 -11.86 11.28
N ILE A 15 -7.32 -11.27 10.95
CA ILE A 15 -7.15 -10.57 9.68
C ILE A 15 -7.12 -11.66 8.63
N ASP A 16 -8.27 -11.92 8.03
CA ASP A 16 -8.40 -12.85 6.93
C ASP A 16 -7.68 -12.27 5.70
N TYR A 17 -6.40 -12.63 5.53
CA TYR A 17 -5.60 -12.30 4.36
C TYR A 17 -6.09 -13.03 3.08
N ARG A 18 -7.26 -13.67 3.10
CA ARG A 18 -7.98 -14.16 1.91
C ARG A 18 -8.96 -13.14 1.33
N GLY A 19 -8.98 -11.91 1.82
CA GLY A 19 -9.73 -10.82 1.18
C GLY A 19 -9.33 -10.67 -0.27
N ASN A 20 -10.30 -10.60 -1.17
CA ASN A 20 -10.06 -10.34 -2.58
C ASN A 20 -9.23 -9.06 -2.69
N ALA A 21 -8.38 -8.94 -3.70
CA ALA A 21 -7.55 -7.75 -3.89
C ALA A 21 -8.37 -6.44 -3.90
N CYS A 22 -9.68 -6.50 -4.13
CA CYS A 22 -10.64 -5.41 -4.05
C CYS A 22 -10.93 -4.89 -2.62
N ASP A 23 -10.74 -5.72 -1.58
CA ASP A 23 -11.16 -5.40 -0.21
C ASP A 23 -10.13 -4.59 0.58
N ASN A 24 -8.86 -4.66 0.17
CA ASN A 24 -7.75 -3.99 0.86
C ASN A 24 -6.78 -3.33 -0.13
N PRO A 25 -7.15 -2.19 -0.75
CA PRO A 25 -6.19 -1.44 -1.54
C PRO A 25 -5.07 -0.96 -0.62
N ILE A 26 -3.81 -1.17 -1.03
CA ILE A 26 -2.67 -0.48 -0.41
C ILE A 26 -2.83 0.98 -0.77
N VAL A 27 -3.50 1.72 0.11
CA VAL A 27 -3.64 3.17 -0.02
C VAL A 27 -2.26 3.74 0.23
N HIS A 28 -1.61 4.18 -0.84
CA HIS A 28 -0.44 5.03 -0.69
C HIS A 28 -0.94 6.35 -0.12
N ASP A 29 -0.82 6.54 1.20
CA ASP A 29 -1.06 7.80 1.92
C ASP A 29 -0.04 8.85 1.45
N GLY A 30 -0.22 9.31 0.22
CA GLY A 30 0.56 10.36 -0.41
C GLY A 30 -0.25 11.63 -0.38
N HIS A 31 0.06 12.49 0.59
CA HIS A 31 -0.43 13.85 0.78
C HIS A 31 -0.61 14.60 -0.58
N GLU A 32 -1.86 14.89 -0.90
CA GLU A 32 -2.39 16.12 -1.50
C GLU A 32 -1.67 16.67 -2.75
N ASN A 33 -2.11 16.20 -3.93
CA ASN A 33 -2.15 16.99 -5.17
C ASN A 33 -3.33 16.47 -6.02
N GLY A 34 -4.55 16.57 -5.48
CA GLY A 34 -5.78 16.08 -6.10
C GLY A 34 -6.40 17.14 -7.01
N GLY A 35 -5.99 17.18 -8.29
CA GLY A 35 -6.74 17.90 -9.32
C GLY A 35 -7.67 16.94 -10.06
N THR A 36 -8.90 17.37 -10.33
CA THR A 36 -9.84 16.64 -11.20
C THR A 36 -9.27 16.59 -12.61
N ILE A 37 -9.20 15.39 -13.20
CA ILE A 37 -8.78 15.20 -14.59
C ILE A 37 -9.90 14.50 -15.32
N GLU A 38 -10.42 15.15 -16.36
CA GLU A 38 -11.46 14.60 -17.21
C GLU A 38 -10.83 13.86 -18.40
N SER A 39 -11.53 12.87 -18.93
CA SER A 39 -11.13 12.15 -20.14
C SER A 39 -12.37 11.80 -20.94
N ARG A 40 -12.28 12.00 -22.26
CA ARG A 40 -13.40 11.76 -23.16
C ARG A 40 -13.40 10.31 -23.63
N ILE A 41 -14.59 9.70 -23.64
CA ILE A 41 -14.82 8.40 -24.25
C ILE A 41 -14.92 8.60 -25.77
N THR A 42 -14.18 7.81 -26.54
CA THR A 42 -14.24 7.82 -28.01
C THR A 42 -15.50 7.12 -28.51
N SER A 43 -15.85 7.29 -29.78
CA SER A 43 -16.98 6.58 -30.40
C SER A 43 -16.88 5.05 -30.33
N GLN A 44 -15.68 4.52 -30.11
CA GLN A 44 -15.40 3.08 -29.95
C GLN A 44 -15.49 2.61 -28.49
N GLY A 45 -15.87 3.48 -27.55
CA GLY A 45 -15.94 3.15 -26.14
C GLY A 45 -14.58 3.12 -25.42
N GLN A 46 -13.53 3.72 -26.00
CA GLN A 46 -12.20 3.74 -25.40
C GLN A 46 -11.96 5.06 -24.65
N VAL A 47 -11.15 5.02 -23.58
CA VAL A 47 -10.68 6.21 -22.86
C VAL A 47 -9.16 6.26 -22.87
N SER A 48 -8.60 7.44 -23.15
CA SER A 48 -7.15 7.66 -23.08
C SER A 48 -6.73 7.95 -21.65
N ILE A 49 -5.68 7.29 -21.16
CA ILE A 49 -5.13 7.56 -19.82
C ILE A 49 -4.21 8.79 -19.89
N PRO A 50 -4.49 9.89 -19.16
CA PRO A 50 -3.67 11.09 -19.15
C PRO A 50 -2.23 10.83 -18.69
N ALA A 51 -1.27 11.58 -19.23
CA ALA A 51 0.16 11.36 -18.98
C ALA A 51 0.54 11.39 -17.49
N ARG A 52 -0.09 12.28 -16.71
CA ARG A 52 0.11 12.38 -15.25
C ARG A 52 -0.31 11.09 -14.54
N ILE A 53 -1.48 10.55 -14.89
CA ILE A 53 -2.02 9.31 -14.33
C ILE A 53 -1.16 8.11 -14.74
N ARG A 54 -0.73 8.03 -16.01
CA ARG A 54 0.19 6.97 -16.46
C ARG A 54 1.47 6.92 -15.65
N ARG A 55 2.11 8.06 -15.41
CA ARG A 55 3.34 8.13 -14.58
C ARG A 55 3.08 7.71 -13.14
N ARG A 56 1.97 8.18 -12.55
CA ARG A 56 1.58 7.86 -11.17
C ARG A 56 1.33 6.36 -10.97
N LEU A 57 0.65 5.72 -11.93
CA LEU A 57 0.34 4.29 -11.90
C LEU A 57 1.45 3.41 -12.52
N GLY A 58 2.55 4.01 -12.98
CA GLY A 58 3.63 3.29 -13.64
C GLY A 58 3.20 2.54 -14.90
N LEU A 59 2.25 3.06 -15.68
CA LEU A 59 1.71 2.41 -16.87
C LEU A 59 2.58 2.68 -18.10
N THR A 60 2.94 1.61 -18.80
CA THR A 60 3.63 1.61 -20.10
C THR A 60 2.79 0.89 -21.15
N LYS A 61 3.19 0.96 -22.44
CA LYS A 61 2.52 0.19 -23.50
C LYS A 61 2.48 -1.30 -23.15
N GLY A 62 1.33 -1.94 -23.28
CA GLY A 62 1.12 -3.34 -22.90
C GLY A 62 0.87 -3.58 -21.41
N SER A 63 0.88 -2.54 -20.57
CA SER A 63 0.44 -2.66 -19.19
C SER A 63 -1.05 -3.00 -19.13
N ARG A 64 -1.42 -3.89 -18.22
CA ARG A 64 -2.81 -4.23 -17.91
C ARG A 64 -3.28 -3.38 -16.73
N ILE A 65 -4.55 -2.99 -16.75
CA ILE A 65 -5.24 -2.31 -15.65
C ILE A 65 -6.41 -3.17 -15.17
N GLU A 66 -6.75 -3.01 -13.91
CA GLU A 66 -7.93 -3.61 -13.30
C GLU A 66 -8.87 -2.52 -12.82
N TRP A 67 -10.16 -2.79 -12.97
CA TRP A 67 -11.25 -1.97 -12.47
C TRP A 67 -11.85 -2.69 -11.27
N CYS A 68 -12.00 -1.98 -10.17
CA CYS A 68 -12.60 -2.50 -8.95
C CYS A 68 -13.73 -1.57 -8.54
N GLU A 69 -14.95 -2.11 -8.51
CA GLU A 69 -16.13 -1.40 -8.05
C GLU A 69 -16.25 -1.56 -6.54
N ARG A 70 -16.37 -0.44 -5.83
CA ARG A 70 -16.55 -0.39 -4.37
C ARG A 70 -17.69 0.58 -4.05
N GLY A 71 -18.91 0.03 -4.00
CA GLY A 71 -20.11 0.85 -3.84
C GLY A 71 -20.29 1.78 -5.04
N GLU A 72 -20.22 3.09 -4.79
CA GLU A 72 -20.33 4.13 -5.82
C GLU A 72 -18.99 4.51 -6.46
N GLU A 73 -17.87 4.01 -5.92
CA GLU A 73 -16.54 4.32 -6.40
C GLU A 73 -16.01 3.25 -7.37
N VAL A 74 -15.36 3.70 -8.45
CA VAL A 74 -14.61 2.82 -9.34
C VAL A 74 -13.12 3.12 -9.18
N ILE A 75 -12.39 2.14 -8.65
CA ILE A 75 -10.95 2.22 -8.43
C ILE A 75 -10.23 1.61 -9.63
N VAL A 76 -9.31 2.37 -10.22
CA VAL A 76 -8.43 1.92 -11.30
C VAL A 76 -7.04 1.65 -10.75
N ARG A 77 -6.53 0.44 -10.97
CA ARG A 77 -5.16 0.07 -10.59
C ARG A 77 -4.42 -0.60 -11.72
N ARG A 78 -3.09 -0.57 -11.63
CA ARG A 78 -2.26 -1.43 -12.47
C ARG A 78 -2.53 -2.88 -12.06
N ALA A 79 -2.83 -3.74 -13.03
CA ALA A 79 -3.00 -5.16 -12.78
C ALA A 79 -1.66 -5.76 -12.30
N SER A 80 -1.66 -6.42 -11.15
CA SER A 80 -0.50 -7.13 -10.64
C SER A 80 -0.81 -8.61 -10.57
N THR A 81 0.07 -9.44 -11.11
CA THR A 81 -0.05 -10.90 -11.01
C THR A 81 0.16 -11.39 -9.57
N TYR A 82 0.86 -10.60 -8.75
CA TYR A 82 1.23 -10.95 -7.39
C TYR A 82 0.78 -9.85 -6.43
N SER A 83 0.26 -10.25 -5.27
CA SER A 83 -0.01 -9.33 -4.18
C SER A 83 1.30 -8.90 -3.51
N SER A 84 1.27 -7.79 -2.75
CA SER A 84 2.43 -7.41 -1.93
C SER A 84 2.80 -8.46 -0.89
N LEU A 85 1.82 -9.26 -0.43
CA LEU A 85 2.08 -10.39 0.45
C LEU A 85 2.85 -11.50 -0.28
N ASP A 86 2.50 -11.78 -1.54
CA ASP A 86 3.22 -12.77 -2.35
C ASP A 86 4.66 -12.33 -2.61
N ILE A 87 4.86 -11.05 -2.94
CA ILE A 87 6.20 -10.46 -3.11
C ILE A 87 6.96 -10.51 -1.78
N HIS A 88 6.32 -10.14 -0.67
CA HIS A 88 6.95 -10.18 0.66
C HIS A 88 7.38 -11.60 1.01
N ARG A 89 6.55 -12.61 0.76
CA ARG A 89 6.90 -14.02 0.98
C ARG A 89 8.03 -14.48 0.07
N ALA A 90 8.07 -14.02 -1.18
CA ALA A 90 9.14 -14.36 -2.11
C ALA A 90 10.48 -13.74 -1.69
N VAL A 91 10.49 -12.47 -1.30
CA VAL A 91 11.70 -11.73 -0.90
C VAL A 91 12.16 -12.10 0.51
N PHE A 92 11.22 -12.17 1.46
CA PHE A 92 11.44 -12.50 2.87
C PHE A 92 10.96 -13.92 3.17
N SER A 93 11.51 -14.88 2.44
CA SER A 93 11.14 -16.30 2.53
C SER A 93 11.46 -16.93 3.89
N ARG A 94 12.34 -16.33 4.68
CA ARG A 94 12.65 -16.76 6.05
C ARG A 94 12.25 -15.68 7.04
N PRO A 95 11.52 -16.04 8.12
CA PRO A 95 11.21 -15.09 9.16
C PRO A 95 12.51 -14.60 9.82
N PRO A 96 12.64 -13.30 10.11
CA PRO A 96 13.81 -12.79 10.81
C PRO A 96 13.88 -13.40 12.22
N PRO A 97 15.09 -13.60 12.76
CA PRO A 97 15.25 -14.07 14.13
C PRO A 97 14.59 -13.08 15.11
N ARG A 98 13.95 -13.62 16.15
CA ARG A 98 13.34 -12.81 17.21
C ARG A 98 14.44 -12.01 17.91
N LYS A 99 14.23 -10.71 18.08
CA LYS A 99 15.13 -9.83 18.83
C LYS A 99 14.50 -9.44 20.15
N SER A 100 15.33 -9.24 21.18
CA SER A 100 14.89 -8.68 22.46
C SER A 100 14.56 -7.20 22.33
N LEU A 101 13.74 -6.68 23.23
CA LEU A 101 13.39 -5.24 23.27
C LEU A 101 14.65 -4.37 23.43
N ALA A 102 15.60 -4.79 24.27
CA ALA A 102 16.88 -4.10 24.41
C ALA A 102 17.66 -4.01 23.09
N SER A 103 17.62 -5.07 22.26
CA SER A 103 18.25 -5.06 20.93
C SER A 103 17.52 -4.16 19.93
N LEU A 104 16.20 -4.03 20.07
CA LEU A 104 15.40 -3.10 19.26
C LEU A 104 15.75 -1.64 19.61
N ASP A 105 15.77 -1.29 20.90
CA ASP A 105 16.10 0.05 21.38
C ASP A 105 17.50 0.47 20.95
N GLU A 106 18.48 -0.43 21.06
CA GLU A 106 19.83 -0.15 20.58
C GLU A 106 19.89 0.02 19.06
N GLY A 107 19.11 -0.78 18.31
CA GLY A 107 18.98 -0.63 16.87
C GLY A 107 18.44 0.73 16.45
N ILE A 108 17.40 1.21 17.13
CA ILE A 108 16.80 2.55 16.90
C ILE A 108 17.83 3.64 17.23
N ARG A 109 18.47 3.56 18.39
CA ARG A 109 19.48 4.54 18.84
C ARG A 109 20.66 4.62 17.86
N SER A 110 21.18 3.47 17.43
CA SER A 110 22.25 3.38 16.44
C SER A 110 21.84 3.89 15.05
N HIS A 111 20.57 3.74 14.66
CA HIS A 111 20.06 4.33 13.42
C HIS A 111 20.00 5.86 13.51
N MET A 112 19.43 6.40 14.60
CA MET A 112 19.34 7.85 14.82
C MET A 112 20.71 8.52 14.83
N ARG A 113 21.70 7.94 15.53
CA ARG A 113 23.09 8.43 15.53
C ARG A 113 23.69 8.51 14.13
N ARG A 114 23.52 7.46 13.30
CA ARG A 114 24.00 7.45 11.91
C ARG A 114 23.28 8.44 11.01
N SER A 115 22.00 8.68 11.24
CA SER A 115 21.22 9.65 10.47
C SER A 115 21.65 11.09 10.79
N HIS A 116 21.90 11.38 12.08
CA HIS A 116 22.38 12.70 12.53
C HIS A 116 23.85 12.97 12.20
N ALA A 117 24.68 11.94 12.05
CA ALA A 117 26.08 12.09 11.62
C ALA A 117 26.26 12.37 10.11
N ARG A 118 25.17 12.38 9.34
CA ARG A 118 25.17 12.69 7.89
C ARG A 118 24.64 14.10 7.57
N ARG A 119 24.34 14.88 8.60
CA ARG A 119 24.04 16.32 8.52
C ARG A 119 25.25 17.09 8.97
#